data_AF-A0A382VBA9-F1
#
_entry.id   AF-A0A382VBA9-F1
#
_cell.length_a   1.000
_cell.length_b   1.000
_cell.length_c   1.000
_cell.angle_alpha   90.00
_cell.angle_beta   90.00
_cell.angle_gamma   90.00
#
_symmetry.space_group_name_H-M   'P 1'
#
loop_
_entity.id
_entity.type
_entity.pdbx_description
1 polymer ?
#
loop_
_entity_poly.entity_id
_entity_poly.type
_entity_poly.pdbx_seq_one_letter_code
_entity_poly.pdbx_strand_id
1 'polypeptide(L)' 'IETLYQHGITTGCTATEFCPSDTVTREQMAAFLVRALSLR' A
#
# COMPACT_ATOMS: atom_id res chain seq x y z
N ILE A 1 9.79 1.20 3.41
CA ILE A 1 8.40 0.80 3.72
C ILE A 1 7.76 1.73 4.74
N GLU A 2 8.46 2.06 5.82
CA GLU A 2 8.02 3.06 6.83
C GLU A 2 7.37 4.32 6.23
N THR A 3 8.02 4.96 5.26
CA THR A 3 7.50 6.18 4.62
C THR A 3 6.18 5.93 3.88
N LEU A 4 6.08 4.84 3.11
CA LEU A 4 4.85 4.49 2.39
C LEU A 4 3.70 4.16 3.34
N TYR A 5 4.01 3.49 4.46
CA TYR A 5 3.04 3.18 5.50
C TYR A 5 2.56 4.45 6.22
N GLN A 6 3.49 5.34 6.62
CA GLN A 6 3.17 6.62 7.25
C GLN A 6 2.32 7.52 6.36
N HIS A 7 2.52 7.48 5.05
CA HIS A 7 1.69 8.20 4.08
C HIS A 7 0.38 7.46 3.74
N GLY A 8 0.08 6.34 4.39
CA GLY A 8 -1.13 5.54 4.14
C GLY A 8 -1.19 4.93 2.74
N ILE A 9 -0.07 4.85 2.03
CA ILE A 9 0.01 4.31 0.67
C ILE A 9 -0.13 2.79 0.72
N THR A 10 0.49 2.13 1.70
CA THR A 10 0.41 0.68 1.93
C THR A 10 0.04 0.37 3.38
N THR A 11 -0.73 -0.69 3.62
CA THR A 11 -1.25 -1.05 4.95
C THR A 11 -0.76 -2.40 5.47
N GLY A 12 0.06 -3.13 4.70
CA GLY A 12 0.46 -4.49 5.04
C GLY A 12 -0.64 -5.53 4.80
N CYS A 13 -0.35 -6.79 5.16
CA CYS A 13 -1.26 -7.94 5.00
C CYS A 13 -2.25 -8.04 6.17
N THR A 14 -1.85 -7.58 7.36
CA THR A 14 -2.72 -7.46 8.53
C THR A 14 -2.62 -6.05 9.11
N ALA A 15 -3.43 -5.73 10.13
CA ALA A 15 -3.44 -4.40 10.74
C ALA A 15 -2.09 -3.98 11.35
N THR A 16 -1.23 -4.95 11.69
CA THR A 16 0.05 -4.72 12.38
C THR A 16 1.25 -5.28 11.63
N GLU A 17 1.05 -5.96 10.50
CA GLU A 17 2.09 -6.77 9.87
C GLU A 17 2.19 -6.46 8.38
N PHE A 18 3.43 -6.19 7.94
CA PHE A 18 3.75 -5.96 6.55
C PHE A 18 4.32 -7.24 5.93
N CYS A 19 3.63 -7.79 4.92
CA CYS A 19 4.10 -8.97 4.19
C CYS A 19 4.77 -8.53 2.87
N PRO A 20 6.11 -8.42 2.81
CA PRO A 20 6.82 -7.96 1.61
C PRO A 20 6.78 -8.97 0.45
N SER A 21 6.62 -10.25 0.78
CA SER A 21 6.65 -11.37 -0.17
C SER A 21 5.28 -11.67 -0.78
N ASP A 22 4.22 -11.04 -0.27
CA ASP A 22 2.87 -11.27 -0.75
C ASP A 22 2.64 -10.59 -2.10
N THR A 23 1.94 -11.31 -2.98
CA THR A 23 1.62 -10.79 -4.31
C THR A 23 0.53 -9.74 -4.21
N VAL A 24 0.77 -8.57 -4.79
CA VAL A 24 -0.19 -7.47 -4.82
C VAL A 24 -1.13 -7.65 -6.02
N THR A 25 -2.45 -7.56 -5.82
CA THR A 25 -3.40 -7.60 -6.94
C THR A 25 -3.33 -6.32 -7.78
N ARG A 26 -3.85 -6.37 -9.00
CA ARG A 26 -3.89 -5.18 -9.88
C ARG A 26 -4.74 -4.06 -9.28
N GLU A 27 -5.85 -4.38 -8.61
CA GLU A 27 -6.67 -3.35 -7.95
C GLU A 27 -5.94 -2.72 -6.77
N GLN A 28 -5.23 -3.53 -5.98
CA GLN A 28 -4.44 -3.03 -4.85
C GLN A 28 -3.32 -2.10 -5.31
N MET A 29 -2.62 -2.44 -6.41
CA MET A 29 -1.61 -1.57 -7.01
C MET A 29 -2.22 -0.25 -7.50
N ALA A 30 -3.40 -0.28 -8.13
CA ALA A 30 -4.09 0.94 -8.56
C ALA A 30 -4.42 1.84 -7.35
N ALA A 31 -4.88 1.25 -6.24
CA ALA A 31 -5.14 2.00 -5.02
C ALA A 31 -3.86 2.61 -4.41
N PHE A 32 -2.70 1.94 -4.51
CA PHE A 32 -1.42 2.53 -4.10
C PHE A 32 -1.06 3.73 -4.96
N LEU A 33 -1.23 3.64 -6.28
CA LEU A 33 -0.96 4.76 -7.19
C LEU A 33 -1.88 5.95 -6.92
N VAL A 34 -3.17 5.71 -6.70
CA VAL A 34 -4.14 6.76 -6.34
C VAL A 34 -3.71 7.49 -5.06
N ARG A 35 -3.31 6.75 -4.01
CA ARG A 35 -2.86 7.35 -2.74
C ARG A 35 -1.51 8.04 -2.88
N ALA A 36 -0.56 7.43 -3.58
CA ALA A 36 0.78 7.96 -3.77
C ALA A 36 0.79 9.24 -4.60
N LEU A 37 -0.06 9.31 -5.61
CA LEU A 37 -0.17 10.45 -6.52
C LEU A 37 -1.29 11.42 -6.12
N SER A 38 -2.01 11.14 -5.02
CA SER A 38 -3.16 11.92 -4.55
C SER A 38 -4.19 12.19 -5.65
N LEU A 39 -4.40 11.21 -6.53
CA LEU A 39 -5.35 11.32 -7.63
C LEU A 39 -6.76 11.25 -7.03
N ARG A 40 -7.58 12.25 -7.33
CA ARG A 40 -8.98 12.32 -6.89
C ARG A 40 -9.92 11.97 -8.02
#